data_AF-A0A7L9A623-F1
#
_entry.id   AF-A0A7L9A623-F1
#
_cell.length_a   1.000
_cell.length_b   1.000
_cell.length_c   1.000
_cell.angle_alpha   90.00
_cell.angle_beta   90.00
_cell.angle_gamma   90.00
#
_symmetry.space_group_name_H-M   'P 1'
#
loop_
_entity.id
_entity.type
_entity.pdbx_description
1 polymer ?
#
loop_
_entity_poly.entity_id
_entity_poly.type
_entity_poly.pdbx_seq_one_letter_code
_entity_poly.pdbx_strand_id
1 'polypeptide(L)'
;RDNCDREFAEIQNIRAQLTQTLETCRKARERLKTASNHLTISTFVILANVRKRQIIKSVLKSLQLLQNLRSVEKDVTDLVNKKEYFEAIELILKSKKAAAAHKEYTCIADLTTRLQDTLDMTEEKLDSVLAKICYNFDEETFKKLKKAYDLLGKTQAAMEQLHMHYSSAVNESAIEAVKPYLNEVSIEIKFQEMCQSVPTTKAPVCLLNLCENLFLVMRSYYLLVNWHIKNEESVPNSSNVFDIERNVRR
;
A
#
# COMPACT_ATOMS: atom_id res chain seq x y z
N ARG A 1 -18.18 -107.20 6.18
CA ARG A 1 -18.01 -106.36 7.39
C ARG A 1 -16.90 -105.32 7.13
N ASP A 2 -15.70 -105.74 6.72
CA ASP A 2 -14.57 -104.85 6.38
C ASP A 2 -14.86 -103.70 5.40
N ASN A 3 -15.67 -103.92 4.36
CA ASN A 3 -15.98 -102.83 3.41
C ASN A 3 -16.80 -101.70 4.07
N CYS A 4 -17.70 -102.00 5.01
CA CYS A 4 -18.49 -100.96 5.68
C CYS A 4 -17.64 -100.13 6.64
N ASP A 5 -16.67 -100.76 7.32
CA ASP A 5 -15.78 -100.07 8.25
C ASP A 5 -14.79 -99.16 7.53
N ARG A 6 -14.35 -99.54 6.32
CA ARG A 6 -13.51 -98.69 5.46
C ARG A 6 -14.26 -97.46 4.92
N GLU A 7 -15.48 -97.65 4.40
CA GLU A 7 -16.32 -96.53 3.94
C GLU A 7 -16.68 -95.59 5.10
N PHE A 8 -16.90 -96.13 6.31
CA PHE A 8 -17.15 -95.31 7.51
C PHE A 8 -15.92 -94.47 7.90
N ALA A 9 -14.72 -95.05 7.84
CA ALA A 9 -13.46 -94.33 8.08
C ALA A 9 -13.22 -93.22 7.04
N GLU A 10 -13.55 -93.45 5.77
CA GLU A 10 -13.49 -92.43 4.71
C GLU A 10 -14.49 -91.30 4.96
N ILE A 11 -15.74 -91.62 5.32
CA ILE A 11 -16.75 -90.62 5.69
C ILE A 11 -16.29 -89.79 6.89
N GLN A 12 -15.66 -90.42 7.89
CA GLN A 12 -15.15 -89.73 9.07
C GLN A 12 -13.95 -88.82 8.74
N ASN A 13 -13.07 -89.25 7.84
CA ASN A 13 -11.96 -88.43 7.32
C ASN A 13 -12.48 -87.23 6.50
N ILE A 14 -13.45 -87.45 5.61
CA ILE A 14 -14.11 -86.38 4.85
C ILE A 14 -14.78 -85.39 5.80
N ARG A 15 -15.47 -85.86 6.85
CA ARG A 15 -16.05 -84.96 7.87
C ARG A 15 -15.00 -84.15 8.61
N ALA A 16 -13.85 -84.74 8.93
CA ALA A 16 -12.73 -84.03 9.58
C ALA A 16 -12.14 -82.96 8.65
N GLN A 17 -11.88 -83.29 7.39
CA GLN A 17 -11.40 -82.34 6.37
C GLN A 17 -12.41 -81.22 6.10
N LEU A 18 -13.70 -81.55 6.05
CA LEU A 18 -14.77 -80.57 5.86
C LEU A 18 -14.86 -79.62 7.06
N THR A 19 -14.68 -80.13 8.27
CA THR A 19 -14.62 -79.29 9.49
C THR A 19 -13.40 -78.36 9.48
N GLN A 20 -12.22 -78.87 9.10
CA GLN A 20 -10.99 -78.09 9.01
C GLN A 20 -11.07 -77.01 7.92
N THR A 21 -11.62 -77.32 6.76
CA THR A 21 -11.82 -76.35 5.67
C THR A 21 -12.85 -75.28 6.04
N LEU A 22 -13.92 -75.65 6.75
CA LEU A 22 -14.91 -74.70 7.26
C LEU A 22 -14.31 -73.76 8.31
N GLU A 23 -13.48 -74.27 9.21
CA GLU A 23 -12.75 -73.46 10.19
C GLU A 23 -11.73 -72.53 9.53
N THR A 24 -11.02 -73.02 8.51
CA THR A 24 -10.09 -72.21 7.70
C THR A 24 -10.85 -71.10 6.95
N CYS A 25 -12.01 -71.40 6.40
CA CYS A 25 -12.88 -70.43 5.74
C CYS A 25 -13.40 -69.36 6.72
N ARG A 26 -13.78 -69.76 7.94
CA ARG A 26 -14.17 -68.82 9.01
C ARG A 26 -13.02 -67.88 9.39
N LYS A 27 -11.83 -68.43 9.65
CA LYS A 27 -10.62 -67.65 9.96
C LYS A 27 -10.25 -66.70 8.81
N ALA A 28 -10.37 -67.16 7.55
CA ALA A 28 -10.11 -66.33 6.38
C ALA A 28 -11.12 -65.17 6.27
N ARG A 29 -12.42 -65.42 6.48
CA ARG A 29 -13.45 -64.37 6.49
C ARG A 29 -13.24 -63.35 7.60
N GLU A 30 -12.86 -63.81 8.79
CA GLU A 30 -12.59 -62.92 9.93
C GLU A 30 -11.36 -62.05 9.65
N ARG A 31 -10.27 -62.62 9.13
CA ARG A 31 -9.08 -61.86 8.69
C ARG A 31 -9.39 -60.87 7.57
N LEU A 32 -10.24 -61.25 6.61
CA LEU A 32 -10.66 -60.34 5.54
C LEU A 32 -11.49 -59.17 6.10
N LYS A 33 -12.37 -59.44 7.07
CA LYS A 33 -13.17 -58.41 7.75
C LYS A 33 -12.29 -57.47 8.58
N THR A 34 -11.32 -57.98 9.33
CA THR A 34 -10.38 -57.13 10.08
C THR A 34 -9.47 -56.34 9.16
N ALA A 35 -8.96 -56.93 8.09
CA ALA A 35 -8.18 -56.22 7.06
C ALA A 35 -9.01 -55.11 6.37
N SER A 36 -10.27 -55.39 6.02
CA SER A 36 -11.18 -54.39 5.45
C SER A 36 -11.41 -53.23 6.42
N ASN A 37 -11.69 -53.52 7.70
CA ASN A 37 -11.89 -52.49 8.72
C ASN A 37 -10.62 -51.67 8.95
N HIS A 38 -9.46 -52.32 8.99
CA HIS A 38 -8.17 -51.65 9.13
C HIS A 38 -7.88 -50.74 7.94
N LEU A 39 -8.22 -51.16 6.71
CA LEU A 39 -8.08 -50.34 5.53
C LEU A 39 -8.99 -49.10 5.61
N THR A 40 -10.26 -49.28 5.98
CA THR A 40 -11.21 -48.18 6.15
C THR A 40 -10.75 -47.18 7.20
N ILE A 41 -10.37 -47.64 8.39
CA ILE A 41 -9.84 -46.79 9.47
C ILE A 41 -8.57 -46.06 9.01
N SER A 42 -7.63 -46.77 8.39
CA SER A 42 -6.39 -46.19 7.87
C SER A 42 -6.66 -45.09 6.84
N THR A 43 -7.62 -45.31 5.92
CA THR A 43 -8.01 -44.29 4.94
C THR A 43 -8.63 -43.06 5.60
N PHE A 44 -9.43 -43.21 6.65
CA PHE A 44 -9.96 -42.07 7.40
C PHE A 44 -8.86 -41.30 8.15
N VAL A 45 -7.86 -41.99 8.71
CA VAL A 45 -6.70 -41.35 9.34
C VAL A 45 -5.88 -40.57 8.30
N ILE A 46 -5.65 -41.15 7.13
CA ILE A 46 -4.95 -40.46 6.02
C ILE A 46 -5.75 -39.24 5.59
N LEU A 47 -7.07 -39.35 5.41
CA LEU A 47 -7.93 -38.24 5.03
C LEU A 47 -7.92 -37.12 6.08
N ALA A 48 -7.98 -37.46 7.37
CA ALA A 48 -7.88 -36.51 8.46
C ALA A 48 -6.52 -35.78 8.45
N ASN A 49 -5.43 -36.49 8.18
CA ASN A 49 -4.09 -35.89 8.05
C ASN A 49 -3.97 -34.99 6.82
N VAL A 50 -4.57 -35.36 5.68
CA VAL A 50 -4.61 -34.52 4.49
C VAL A 50 -5.42 -33.23 4.75
N ARG A 51 -6.56 -33.33 5.46
CA ARG A 51 -7.35 -32.18 5.87
C ARG A 51 -6.58 -31.26 6.81
N LYS A 52 -5.91 -31.81 7.83
CA LYS A 52 -5.00 -31.04 8.70
C LYS A 52 -3.91 -30.34 7.89
N ARG A 53 -3.27 -31.04 6.95
CA ARG A 53 -2.24 -30.46 6.08
C ARG A 53 -2.79 -29.33 5.20
N GLN A 54 -4.01 -29.43 4.68
CA GLN A 54 -4.64 -28.36 3.91
C GLN A 54 -4.88 -27.11 4.77
N ILE A 55 -5.38 -27.28 5.98
CA ILE A 55 -5.58 -26.16 6.92
C ILE A 55 -4.24 -25.52 7.30
N ILE A 56 -3.22 -26.32 7.62
CA ILE A 56 -1.89 -25.79 7.93
C ILE A 56 -1.30 -25.04 6.72
N LYS A 57 -1.50 -25.55 5.50
CA LYS A 57 -1.06 -24.86 4.28
C LYS A 57 -1.78 -23.54 4.05
N SER A 58 -3.10 -23.46 4.30
CA SER A 58 -3.82 -22.19 4.15
C SER A 58 -3.34 -21.18 5.19
N VAL A 59 -3.18 -21.60 6.45
CA VAL A 59 -2.65 -20.76 7.53
C VAL A 59 -1.23 -20.29 7.21
N LEU A 60 -0.36 -21.17 6.68
CA LEU A 60 1.00 -20.80 6.29
C LEU A 60 1.01 -19.76 5.16
N LYS A 61 0.13 -19.86 4.17
CA LYS A 61 -0.02 -18.84 3.13
C LYS A 61 -0.44 -17.49 3.73
N SER A 62 -1.41 -17.48 4.64
CA SER A 62 -1.86 -16.27 5.32
C SER A 62 -0.74 -15.64 6.17
N LEU A 63 0.05 -16.47 6.87
CA LEU A 63 1.21 -16.01 7.65
C LEU A 63 2.34 -15.47 6.78
N GLN A 64 2.65 -16.11 5.66
CA GLN A 64 3.64 -15.60 4.70
C GLN A 64 3.20 -14.27 4.11
N LEU A 65 1.92 -14.12 3.77
CA LEU A 65 1.38 -12.85 3.30
C LEU A 65 1.51 -11.77 4.39
N LEU A 66 1.17 -12.08 5.64
CA LEU A 66 1.32 -11.14 6.76
C LEU A 66 2.79 -10.77 7.01
N GLN A 67 3.71 -11.72 6.92
CA GLN A 67 5.14 -11.46 7.01
C GLN A 67 5.61 -10.53 5.90
N ASN A 68 5.18 -10.76 4.66
CA ASN A 68 5.51 -9.92 3.52
C ASN A 68 4.92 -8.51 3.67
N LEU A 69 3.67 -8.37 4.14
CA LEU A 69 3.09 -7.05 4.39
C LEU A 69 3.85 -6.30 5.49
N ARG A 70 4.30 -7.01 6.53
CA ARG A 70 5.09 -6.40 7.61
C ARG A 70 6.50 -5.98 7.15
N SER A 71 7.13 -6.73 6.25
CA SER A 71 8.40 -6.27 5.66
C SER A 71 8.17 -5.07 4.75
N VAL A 72 7.10 -5.11 3.94
CA VAL A 72 6.70 -3.99 3.08
C VAL A 72 6.43 -2.72 3.89
N GLU A 73 5.76 -2.81 5.05
CA GLU A 73 5.56 -1.64 5.92
C GLU A 73 6.89 -0.98 6.32
N LYS A 74 7.92 -1.78 6.66
CA LYS A 74 9.25 -1.26 6.96
C LYS A 74 9.93 -0.67 5.73
N ASP A 75 9.88 -1.39 4.60
CA ASP A 75 10.48 -0.94 3.35
C ASP A 75 9.85 0.39 2.88
N VAL A 76 8.53 0.54 3.03
CA VAL A 76 7.81 1.80 2.76
C VAL A 76 8.31 2.90 3.67
N THR A 77 8.45 2.66 4.98
CA THR A 77 9.00 3.69 5.89
C THR A 77 10.42 4.10 5.51
N ASP A 78 11.25 3.17 5.07
CA ASP A 78 12.61 3.44 4.60
C ASP A 78 12.64 4.22 3.27
N LEU A 79 11.76 3.87 2.32
CA LEU A 79 11.62 4.58 1.04
C LEU A 79 11.09 6.01 1.23
N VAL A 80 10.15 6.20 2.15
CA VAL A 80 9.66 7.53 2.53
C VAL A 80 10.79 8.37 3.13
N ASN A 81 11.69 7.76 3.92
CA ASN A 81 12.88 8.45 4.46
C ASN A 81 13.89 8.80 3.36
N LYS A 82 14.00 7.98 2.31
CA LYS A 82 14.86 8.22 1.14
C LYS A 82 14.28 9.22 0.13
N LYS A 83 13.08 9.75 0.36
CA LYS A 83 12.33 10.65 -0.55
C LYS A 83 11.93 10.01 -1.89
N GLU A 84 11.86 8.68 -1.94
CA GLU A 84 11.40 7.92 -3.11
C GLU A 84 9.89 7.67 -3.02
N TYR A 85 9.13 8.76 -3.05
CA TYR A 85 7.69 8.73 -2.78
C TYR A 85 6.87 7.93 -3.81
N PHE A 86 7.31 7.94 -5.08
CA PHE A 86 6.64 7.17 -6.14
C PHE A 86 6.67 5.67 -5.86
N GLU A 87 7.85 5.13 -5.56
CA GLU A 87 8.03 3.70 -5.28
C GLU A 87 7.33 3.29 -3.99
N ALA A 88 7.37 4.16 -2.97
CA ALA A 88 6.64 3.95 -1.72
C ALA A 88 5.12 3.83 -1.96
N ILE A 89 4.51 4.75 -2.72
CA ILE A 89 3.08 4.72 -3.02
C ILE A 89 2.70 3.49 -3.86
N GLU A 90 3.49 3.16 -4.88
CA GLU A 90 3.22 1.97 -5.70
C GLU A 90 3.24 0.69 -4.84
N LEU A 91 4.20 0.59 -3.93
CA LEU A 91 4.32 -0.55 -3.02
C LEU A 91 3.15 -0.63 -2.02
N ILE A 92 2.71 0.51 -1.49
CA ILE A 92 1.50 0.59 -0.64
C ILE A 92 0.24 0.15 -1.42
N LEU A 93 0.07 0.59 -2.66
CA LEU A 93 -1.08 0.20 -3.48
C LEU A 93 -1.08 -1.30 -3.79
N LYS A 94 0.09 -1.88 -4.10
CA LYS A 94 0.26 -3.32 -4.31
C LYS A 94 -0.05 -4.11 -3.03
N SER A 95 0.45 -3.65 -1.88
CA SER A 95 0.21 -4.32 -0.59
C SER A 95 -1.25 -4.25 -0.15
N LYS A 96 -1.94 -3.11 -0.39
CA LYS A 96 -3.38 -2.97 -0.15
C LYS A 96 -4.22 -3.91 -1.02
N LYS A 97 -3.87 -4.07 -2.31
CA LYS A 97 -4.52 -5.06 -3.19
C LYS A 97 -4.31 -6.49 -2.72
N ALA A 98 -3.10 -6.84 -2.28
CA ALA A 98 -2.79 -8.15 -1.72
C ALA A 98 -3.53 -8.40 -0.39
N ALA A 99 -3.63 -7.38 0.48
CA ALA A 99 -4.39 -7.44 1.73
C ALA A 99 -5.89 -7.68 1.50
N ALA A 100 -6.45 -7.05 0.46
CA ALA A 100 -7.88 -7.16 0.15
C ALA A 100 -8.32 -8.59 -0.23
N ALA A 101 -7.41 -9.45 -0.70
CA ALA A 101 -7.69 -10.85 -0.98
C ALA A 101 -7.90 -11.70 0.30
N HIS A 102 -7.51 -11.19 1.48
CA HIS A 102 -7.51 -11.92 2.75
C HIS A 102 -8.22 -11.14 3.88
N LYS A 103 -9.35 -10.49 3.57
CA LYS A 103 -10.17 -9.71 4.53
C LYS A 103 -10.75 -10.52 5.71
N GLU A 104 -10.61 -11.84 5.71
CA GLU A 104 -11.15 -12.73 6.75
C GLU A 104 -10.41 -12.61 8.10
N TYR A 105 -9.23 -12.00 8.13
CA TYR A 105 -8.42 -11.90 9.34
C TYR A 105 -8.39 -10.48 9.91
N THR A 106 -8.74 -10.34 11.19
CA THR A 106 -8.73 -9.06 11.93
C THR A 106 -7.34 -8.39 11.93
N CYS A 107 -6.26 -9.19 11.98
CA CYS A 107 -4.89 -8.68 11.87
C CYS A 107 -4.60 -8.03 10.50
N ILE A 108 -5.23 -8.49 9.42
CA ILE A 108 -5.04 -7.91 8.09
C ILE A 108 -5.82 -6.61 7.96
N ALA A 109 -6.99 -6.51 8.62
CA ALA A 109 -7.72 -5.25 8.71
C ALA A 109 -6.91 -4.18 9.45
N ASP A 110 -6.35 -4.50 10.62
CA ASP A 110 -5.49 -3.57 11.39
C ASP A 110 -4.25 -3.14 10.59
N LEU A 111 -3.60 -4.09 9.91
CA LEU A 111 -2.46 -3.79 9.04
C LEU A 111 -2.84 -2.91 7.83
N THR A 112 -4.03 -3.11 7.28
CA THR A 112 -4.55 -2.27 6.19
C THR A 112 -4.80 -0.84 6.68
N THR A 113 -5.31 -0.66 7.90
CA THR A 113 -5.46 0.65 8.52
C THR A 113 -4.10 1.33 8.70
N ARG A 114 -3.10 0.63 9.24
CA ARG A 114 -1.74 1.18 9.37
C ARG A 114 -1.11 1.58 8.04
N LEU A 115 -1.33 0.77 7.00
CA LEU A 115 -0.88 1.11 5.65
C LEU A 115 -1.61 2.35 5.09
N GLN A 116 -2.88 2.54 5.46
CA GLN A 116 -3.62 3.76 5.12
C GLN A 116 -3.08 4.97 5.88
N ASP A 117 -2.82 4.85 7.18
CA ASP A 117 -2.19 5.93 7.96
C ASP A 117 -0.80 6.28 7.40
N THR A 118 -0.04 5.27 6.94
CA THR A 118 1.26 5.47 6.30
C THR A 118 1.13 6.15 4.94
N LEU A 119 0.05 5.87 4.20
CA LEU A 119 -0.26 6.57 2.96
C LEU A 119 -0.57 8.04 3.23
N ASP A 120 -1.41 8.32 4.22
CA ASP A 120 -1.80 9.68 4.59
C ASP A 120 -0.57 10.49 5.07
N MET A 121 0.30 9.90 5.89
CA MET A 121 1.60 10.51 6.25
C MET A 121 2.52 10.75 5.04
N THR A 122 2.42 9.90 4.01
CA THR A 122 3.19 10.08 2.77
C THR A 122 2.61 11.21 1.93
N GLU A 123 1.28 11.37 1.88
CA GLU A 123 0.59 12.50 1.25
C GLU A 123 0.98 13.83 1.93
N GLU A 124 0.98 13.91 3.27
CA GLU A 124 1.42 15.12 3.98
C GLU A 124 2.89 15.48 3.67
N LYS A 125 3.77 14.47 3.54
CA LYS A 125 5.16 14.69 3.15
C LYS A 125 5.28 15.15 1.70
N LEU A 126 4.45 14.64 0.80
CA LEU A 126 4.37 15.11 -0.59
C LEU A 126 3.95 16.59 -0.63
N ASP A 127 2.94 16.97 0.13
CA ASP A 127 2.47 18.36 0.24
C ASP A 127 3.58 19.27 0.81
N SER A 128 4.33 18.80 1.81
CA SER A 128 5.51 19.53 2.33
C SER A 128 6.61 19.72 1.28
N VAL A 129 6.82 18.75 0.40
CA VAL A 129 7.79 18.86 -0.72
C VAL A 129 7.25 19.80 -1.79
N LEU A 130 5.96 19.74 -2.10
CA LEU A 130 5.28 20.65 -3.03
C LEU A 130 5.44 22.11 -2.58
N ALA A 131 5.24 22.38 -1.28
CA ALA A 131 5.45 23.71 -0.69
C ALA A 131 6.90 24.21 -0.84
N LYS A 132 7.90 23.32 -0.76
CA LYS A 132 9.32 23.68 -0.95
C LYS A 132 9.67 24.01 -2.40
N ILE A 133 9.01 23.34 -3.36
CA ILE A 133 9.18 23.61 -4.80
C ILE A 133 8.72 25.03 -5.16
N CYS A 134 7.75 25.60 -4.42
CA CYS A 134 7.32 26.99 -4.60
C CYS A 134 8.45 28.02 -4.41
N TYR A 135 9.51 27.69 -3.68
CA TYR A 135 10.65 28.59 -3.46
C TYR A 135 11.82 28.30 -4.40
N ASN A 136 12.12 27.01 -4.66
CA ASN A 136 13.17 26.58 -5.57
C ASN A 136 12.65 25.44 -6.47
N PHE A 137 12.28 25.80 -7.70
CA PHE A 137 11.80 24.81 -8.66
C PHE A 137 12.94 23.90 -9.12
N ASP A 138 12.77 22.60 -8.90
CA ASP A 138 13.61 21.56 -9.47
C ASP A 138 12.76 20.61 -10.32
N GLU A 139 13.21 20.39 -11.56
CA GLU A 139 12.47 19.65 -12.58
C GLU A 139 12.38 18.15 -12.25
N GLU A 140 13.43 17.57 -11.68
CA GLU A 140 13.46 16.13 -11.41
C GLU A 140 12.57 15.76 -10.22
N THR A 141 12.61 16.56 -9.15
CA THR A 141 11.71 16.38 -8.00
C THR A 141 10.25 16.62 -8.38
N PHE A 142 9.95 17.63 -9.21
CA PHE A 142 8.59 17.86 -9.69
C PHE A 142 8.08 16.72 -10.58
N LYS A 143 8.92 16.15 -11.45
CA LYS A 143 8.56 14.95 -12.25
C LYS A 143 8.20 13.75 -11.38
N LYS A 144 9.00 13.47 -10.34
CA LYS A 144 8.73 12.36 -9.40
C LYS A 144 7.44 12.62 -8.61
N LEU A 145 7.21 13.87 -8.22
CA LEU A 145 6.03 14.32 -7.50
C LEU A 145 4.76 14.19 -8.34
N LYS A 146 4.77 14.67 -9.58
CA LYS A 146 3.65 14.53 -10.52
C LYS A 146 3.30 13.06 -10.75
N LYS A 147 4.30 12.21 -11.00
CA LYS A 147 4.08 10.76 -11.15
C LYS A 147 3.45 10.12 -9.90
N ALA A 148 3.82 10.59 -8.70
CA ALA A 148 3.21 10.12 -7.45
C ALA A 148 1.74 10.56 -7.32
N TYR A 149 1.41 11.80 -7.64
CA TYR A 149 0.01 12.29 -7.66
C TYR A 149 -0.82 11.64 -8.77
N ASP A 150 -0.23 11.36 -9.94
CA ASP A 150 -0.87 10.62 -11.03
C ASP A 150 -1.23 9.20 -10.58
N LEU A 151 -0.32 8.50 -9.88
CA LEU A 151 -0.60 7.17 -9.29
C LEU A 151 -1.71 7.20 -8.24
N LEU A 152 -1.83 8.28 -7.48
CA LEU A 152 -2.90 8.48 -6.50
C LEU A 152 -4.25 8.81 -7.17
N GLY A 153 -4.26 9.19 -8.45
CA GLY A 153 -5.46 9.61 -9.17
C GLY A 153 -6.03 10.96 -8.69
N LYS A 154 -5.23 11.74 -7.95
CA LYS A 154 -5.60 13.02 -7.33
C LYS A 154 -4.95 14.21 -8.04
N THR A 155 -4.88 14.19 -9.36
CA THR A 155 -4.18 15.22 -10.15
C THR A 155 -4.81 16.61 -10.02
N GLN A 156 -6.14 16.69 -10.04
CA GLN A 156 -6.89 17.94 -9.86
C GLN A 156 -6.69 18.53 -8.45
N ALA A 157 -6.78 17.70 -7.42
CA ALA A 157 -6.55 18.13 -6.03
C ALA A 157 -5.11 18.61 -5.83
N ALA A 158 -4.13 17.95 -6.45
CA ALA A 158 -2.73 18.37 -6.42
C ALA A 158 -2.53 19.75 -7.07
N MET A 159 -3.22 20.06 -8.17
CA MET A 159 -3.18 21.37 -8.81
C MET A 159 -3.80 22.47 -7.94
N GLU A 160 -4.93 22.18 -7.29
CA GLU A 160 -5.57 23.11 -6.35
C GLU A 160 -4.70 23.36 -5.11
N GLN A 161 -4.09 22.31 -4.55
CA GLN A 161 -3.10 22.42 -3.48
C GLN A 161 -1.89 23.24 -3.93
N LEU A 162 -1.36 23.02 -5.14
CA LEU A 162 -0.26 23.80 -5.68
C LEU A 162 -0.58 25.30 -5.73
N HIS A 163 -1.76 25.68 -6.22
CA HIS A 163 -2.21 27.07 -6.22
C HIS A 163 -2.31 27.64 -4.80
N MET A 164 -2.83 26.87 -3.84
CA MET A 164 -2.84 27.29 -2.42
C MET A 164 -1.44 27.49 -1.87
N HIS A 165 -0.50 26.58 -2.14
CA HIS A 165 0.88 26.69 -1.67
C HIS A 165 1.61 27.89 -2.28
N TYR A 166 1.40 28.20 -3.56
CA TYR A 166 1.93 29.43 -4.16
C TYR A 166 1.34 30.69 -3.54
N SER A 167 0.02 30.72 -3.29
CA SER A 167 -0.63 31.86 -2.61
C SER A 167 -0.09 32.05 -1.19
N SER A 168 0.08 30.96 -0.44
CA SER A 168 0.70 30.98 0.90
C SER A 168 2.16 31.41 0.84
N ALA A 169 2.94 30.89 -0.10
CA ALA A 169 4.36 31.22 -0.26
C ALA A 169 4.58 32.70 -0.57
N VAL A 170 3.71 33.32 -1.37
CA VAL A 170 3.75 34.77 -1.62
C VAL A 170 3.53 35.55 -0.33
N ASN A 171 2.51 35.18 0.46
CA ASN A 171 2.20 35.86 1.72
C ASN A 171 3.30 35.66 2.77
N GLU A 172 3.80 34.43 2.93
CA GLU A 172 4.89 34.09 3.85
C GLU A 172 6.18 34.82 3.48
N SER A 173 6.57 34.80 2.19
CA SER A 173 7.76 35.51 1.69
C SER A 173 7.65 37.02 1.93
N ALA A 174 6.47 37.60 1.71
CA ALA A 174 6.24 39.03 1.94
C ALA A 174 6.38 39.38 3.42
N ILE A 175 5.82 38.56 4.31
CA ILE A 175 5.95 38.74 5.76
C ILE A 175 7.41 38.58 6.21
N GLU A 176 8.10 37.54 5.72
CA GLU A 176 9.50 37.27 6.05
C GLU A 176 10.44 38.38 5.56
N ALA A 177 10.16 39.00 4.41
CA ALA A 177 10.93 40.13 3.90
C ALA A 177 10.80 41.39 4.76
N VAL A 178 9.63 41.60 5.40
CA VAL A 178 9.32 42.82 6.19
C VAL A 178 9.75 42.67 7.66
N LYS A 179 9.68 41.47 8.23
CA LYS A 179 10.05 41.15 9.63
C LYS A 179 11.38 41.78 10.12
N PRO A 180 12.49 41.76 9.37
CA PRO A 180 13.78 42.28 9.83
C PRO A 180 13.82 43.80 10.03
N TYR A 181 12.85 44.52 9.46
CA TYR A 181 12.80 45.98 9.50
C TYR A 181 11.85 46.51 10.58
N LEU A 182 11.18 45.62 11.31
CA LEU A 182 10.29 45.92 12.43
C LEU A 182 11.05 45.88 13.75
N ASN A 183 10.81 46.86 14.62
CA ASN A 183 11.48 46.94 15.93
C ASN A 183 10.84 46.04 16.99
N GLU A 184 9.54 45.72 16.87
CA GLU A 184 8.81 44.76 17.71
C GLU A 184 7.85 43.94 16.82
N VAL A 185 7.96 42.61 16.87
CA VAL A 185 7.12 41.70 16.08
C VAL A 185 6.07 41.11 16.99
N SER A 186 4.86 41.67 16.99
CA SER A 186 3.68 40.89 17.40
C SER A 186 3.23 40.05 16.21
N ILE A 187 3.19 38.74 16.41
CA ILE A 187 2.89 37.71 15.39
C ILE A 187 1.45 37.85 14.84
N GLU A 188 0.59 38.62 15.51
CA GLU A 188 -0.84 38.78 15.21
C GLU A 188 -1.20 40.02 14.36
N ILE A 189 -0.21 40.82 13.94
CA ILE A 189 -0.45 42.07 13.20
C ILE A 189 -0.72 41.76 11.71
N LYS A 190 -1.74 42.38 11.10
CA LYS A 190 -2.03 42.21 9.66
C LYS A 190 -0.88 42.75 8.81
N PHE A 191 -0.64 42.17 7.64
CA PHE A 191 0.43 42.61 6.73
C PHE A 191 0.41 44.13 6.44
N GLN A 192 -0.79 44.72 6.29
CA GLN A 192 -0.94 46.18 6.11
C GLN A 192 -0.43 47.00 7.29
N GLU A 193 -0.65 46.55 8.53
CA GLU A 193 -0.21 47.20 9.76
C GLU A 193 1.30 47.00 9.98
N MET A 194 1.85 45.85 9.53
CA MET A 194 3.29 45.63 9.45
C MET A 194 3.96 46.61 8.48
N CYS A 195 3.38 46.85 7.30
CA CYS A 195 3.95 47.82 6.35
C CYS A 195 3.91 49.26 6.87
N GLN A 196 2.90 49.63 7.67
CA GLN A 196 2.78 50.98 8.26
C GLN A 196 3.79 51.25 9.38
N SER A 197 4.27 50.21 10.06
CA SER A 197 5.24 50.33 11.16
C SER A 197 6.70 50.34 10.70
N VAL A 198 6.96 50.19 9.39
CA VAL A 198 8.31 50.27 8.82
C VAL A 198 8.80 51.73 8.84
N PRO A 199 9.99 52.02 9.44
CA PRO A 199 10.57 53.36 9.41
C PRO A 199 10.82 53.85 7.98
N THR A 200 10.47 55.10 7.68
CA THR A 200 10.64 55.72 6.35
C THR A 200 12.10 55.71 5.86
N THR A 201 13.07 55.65 6.77
CA THR A 201 14.51 55.54 6.46
C THR A 201 14.91 54.15 5.94
N LYS A 202 14.18 53.10 6.30
CA LYS A 202 14.44 51.70 5.90
C LYS A 202 13.48 51.19 4.82
N ALA A 203 12.42 51.95 4.52
CA ALA A 203 11.40 51.58 3.53
C ALA A 203 11.95 51.21 2.14
N PRO A 204 12.93 51.94 1.56
CA PRO A 204 13.48 51.59 0.24
C PRO A 204 14.19 50.23 0.24
N VAL A 205 14.93 49.91 1.31
CA VAL A 205 15.66 48.64 1.45
C VAL A 205 14.70 47.48 1.71
N CYS A 206 13.66 47.71 2.52
CA CYS A 206 12.59 46.76 2.76
C CYS A 206 11.82 46.43 1.47
N LEU A 207 11.49 47.44 0.66
CA LEU A 207 10.82 47.26 -0.63
C LEU A 207 11.70 46.45 -1.60
N LEU A 208 13.00 46.75 -1.67
CA LEU A 208 13.94 46.00 -2.50
C LEU A 208 13.97 44.51 -2.09
N ASN A 209 14.12 44.24 -0.79
CA ASN A 209 14.12 42.87 -0.25
C ASN A 209 12.80 42.12 -0.53
N LEU A 210 11.66 42.82 -0.41
CA LEU A 210 10.36 42.25 -0.74
C LEU A 210 10.24 41.93 -2.24
N CYS A 211 10.70 42.83 -3.12
CA CYS A 211 10.71 42.58 -4.55
C CYS A 211 11.63 41.41 -4.94
N GLU A 212 12.81 41.28 -4.32
CA GLU A 212 13.72 40.16 -4.56
C GLU A 212 13.09 38.82 -4.14
N ASN A 213 12.51 38.73 -2.94
CA ASN A 213 11.87 37.52 -2.46
C ASN A 213 10.63 37.14 -3.28
N LEU A 214 9.80 38.12 -3.66
CA LEU A 214 8.66 37.89 -4.53
C LEU A 214 9.08 37.44 -5.92
N PHE A 215 10.18 38.00 -6.45
CA PHE A 215 10.72 37.61 -7.75
C PHE A 215 11.18 36.14 -7.77
N LEU A 216 11.73 35.61 -6.67
CA LEU A 216 12.08 34.20 -6.56
C LEU A 216 10.85 33.29 -6.69
N VAL A 217 9.75 33.63 -6.01
CA VAL A 217 8.47 32.89 -6.09
C VAL A 217 7.84 33.03 -7.49
N MET A 218 7.89 34.21 -8.10
CA MET A 218 7.41 34.41 -9.47
C MET A 218 8.26 33.63 -10.49
N ARG A 219 9.57 33.57 -10.29
CA ARG A 219 10.48 32.80 -11.15
C ARG A 219 10.22 31.30 -11.03
N SER A 220 10.02 30.78 -9.82
CA SER A 220 9.69 29.35 -9.63
C SER A 220 8.35 29.02 -10.29
N TYR A 221 7.35 29.88 -10.17
CA TYR A 221 6.05 29.73 -10.84
C TYR A 221 6.19 29.75 -12.36
N TYR A 222 6.98 30.67 -12.91
CA TYR A 222 7.24 30.73 -14.35
C TYR A 222 7.92 29.45 -14.86
N LEU A 223 8.91 28.92 -14.12
CA LEU A 223 9.58 27.67 -14.49
C LEU A 223 8.63 26.48 -14.46
N LEU A 224 7.75 26.41 -13.47
CA LEU A 224 6.68 25.42 -13.38
C LEU A 224 5.73 25.50 -14.58
N VAL A 225 5.22 26.69 -14.91
CA VAL A 225 4.29 26.88 -16.04
C VAL A 225 4.98 26.52 -17.36
N ASN A 226 6.22 26.95 -17.56
CA ASN A 226 7.02 26.60 -18.73
C ASN A 226 7.24 25.08 -18.83
N TRP A 227 7.45 24.41 -17.70
CA TRP A 227 7.53 22.96 -17.64
C TRP A 227 6.20 22.29 -18.01
N HIS A 228 5.07 22.79 -17.49
CA HIS A 228 3.75 22.29 -17.86
C HIS A 228 3.49 22.44 -19.35
N ILE A 229 3.73 23.62 -19.93
CA ILE A 229 3.57 23.89 -21.36
C ILE A 229 4.40 22.90 -22.21
N LYS A 230 5.67 22.68 -21.84
CA LYS A 230 6.56 21.75 -22.56
C LYS A 230 6.16 20.27 -22.46
N ASN A 231 5.46 19.87 -21.41
CA ASN A 231 5.09 18.47 -21.17
C ASN A 231 3.61 18.17 -21.47
N GLU A 232 2.72 19.16 -21.48
CA GLU A 232 1.29 19.01 -21.82
C GLU A 232 1.00 18.99 -23.33
N GLU A 233 1.97 19.34 -24.18
CA GLU A 233 1.88 19.02 -25.63
C GLU A 233 1.78 17.50 -25.91
N SER A 234 1.88 16.64 -24.88
CA SER A 234 1.76 15.18 -25.01
C SER A 234 0.45 14.55 -24.49
N VAL A 235 -0.48 15.31 -23.90
CA VAL A 235 -1.77 14.76 -23.41
C VAL A 235 -2.95 15.65 -23.80
N PRO A 236 -3.91 15.17 -24.62
CA PRO A 236 -5.06 15.96 -25.01
C PRO A 236 -6.12 16.01 -23.90
N ASN A 237 -6.53 17.24 -23.55
CA ASN A 237 -7.75 17.67 -22.84
C ASN A 237 -7.93 17.30 -21.34
N SER A 238 -7.92 18.34 -20.49
CA SER A 238 -9.19 18.94 -19.99
C SER A 238 -8.93 20.25 -19.20
N SER A 239 -9.35 21.36 -19.81
CA SER A 239 -9.95 22.61 -19.26
C SER A 239 -9.78 22.90 -17.75
N ASN A 240 -9.22 24.03 -17.29
CA ASN A 240 -9.84 25.38 -17.36
C ASN A 240 -8.86 26.52 -16.95
N VAL A 241 -7.54 26.33 -17.01
CA VAL A 241 -6.57 27.36 -16.52
C VAL A 241 -6.19 28.39 -17.60
N PHE A 242 -6.51 28.13 -18.87
CA PHE A 242 -6.10 28.97 -20.00
C PHE A 242 -6.85 30.31 -20.17
N ASP A 243 -7.89 30.58 -19.37
CA ASP A 243 -8.68 31.83 -19.53
C ASP A 243 -8.10 33.06 -18.81
N ILE A 244 -7.05 32.90 -17.99
CA ILE A 244 -6.41 34.05 -17.32
C ILE A 244 -5.39 34.74 -18.26
N GLU A 245 -4.61 33.98 -19.03
CA GLU A 245 -3.65 34.58 -19.98
C GLU A 245 -4.32 35.22 -21.20
N ARG A 246 -5.52 34.76 -21.59
CA ARG A 246 -6.21 35.28 -22.77
C ARG A 246 -6.86 36.65 -22.53
N ASN A 247 -7.19 36.99 -21.29
CA ASN A 247 -7.84 38.24 -20.92
C ASN A 247 -6.86 39.39 -20.62
N VAL A 248 -5.57 39.11 -20.43
CA VAL A 248 -4.54 40.15 -20.24
C VAL A 248 -3.93 40.60 -21.58
N ARG A 249 -4.22 39.90 -22.67
CA ARG A 249 -3.78 40.25 -24.04
C ARG A 249 -4.84 40.97 -24.88
N ARG A 250 -5.87 41.56 -24.25
CA ARG A 250 -6.83 42.44 -24.94
C ARG A 250 -6.77 43.86 -24.40
#